data_AF-A6G2P0-F1
#
_entry.id   AF-A6G2P0-F1
#
_cell.length_a   1.000
_cell.length_b   1.000
_cell.length_c   1.000
_cell.angle_alpha   90.00
_cell.angle_beta   90.00
_cell.angle_gamma   90.00
#
_symmetry.space_group_name_H-M   'P 1'
#
loop_
_entity.id
_entity.type
_entity.pdbx_description
1 polymer ?
#
loop_
_entity_poly.entity_id
_entity_poly.type
_entity_poly.pdbx_seq_one_letter_code
_entity_poly.pdbx_strand_id
1 'polypeptide(L)'
;MDGEALLFEALERTIDGRRQWRPEAVDFVGHLIGAMRSIASHEIERKGNKVVPFTSSVELIGLSDPTDPEEALSAEQQIRMLRAHFGAGGDSLALQVLDAMELGCDGSMIREQLSLSQNALQTVVRRIRRVAHRLLPT
;
A
#
# COMPACT_ATOMS: atom_id res chain seq x y z
N MET A 1 19.64 2.23 -7.01
CA MET A 1 20.05 3.19 -5.97
C MET A 1 20.09 2.41 -4.67
N ASP A 2 21.12 2.58 -3.85
CA ASP A 2 21.16 1.98 -2.51
C ASP A 2 20.29 2.77 -1.53
N GLY A 3 20.07 2.22 -0.33
CA GLY A 3 19.15 2.81 0.66
C GLY A 3 19.63 4.15 1.23
N GLU A 4 20.94 4.34 1.31
CA GLU A 4 21.54 5.56 1.84
C GLU A 4 21.40 6.71 0.84
N ALA A 5 21.70 6.48 -0.45
CA ALA A 5 21.45 7.44 -1.51
C ALA A 5 19.95 7.77 -1.65
N LEU A 6 19.07 6.79 -1.44
CA LEU A 6 17.62 7.01 -1.48
C LEU A 6 17.14 7.91 -0.33
N LEU A 7 17.70 7.73 0.86
CA LEU A 7 17.42 8.57 2.02
C LEU A 7 17.96 10.00 1.81
N PHE A 8 19.18 10.13 1.29
CA PHE A 8 19.76 11.43 0.98
C PHE A 8 18.95 12.18 -0.08
N GLU A 9 18.52 11.52 -1.15
CA GLU A 9 17.64 12.11 -2.17
C GLU A 9 16.28 12.52 -1.57
N ALA A 10 15.73 11.72 -0.66
CA ALA A 10 14.50 12.05 0.06
C ALA A 10 14.66 13.31 0.94
N LEU A 11 15.79 13.44 1.64
CA LEU A 11 16.14 14.61 2.42
C LEU A 11 16.34 15.84 1.53
N GLU A 12 17.09 15.70 0.44
CA GLU A 12 17.42 16.79 -0.47
C GLU A 12 16.14 17.35 -1.13
N ARG A 13 15.25 16.48 -1.63
CA ARG A 13 13.93 16.86 -2.14
C ARG A 13 13.03 17.53 -1.10
N THR A 14 13.28 17.28 0.18
CA THR A 14 12.52 17.91 1.26
C THR A 14 13.06 19.30 1.58
N ILE A 15 14.39 19.46 1.61
CA ILE A 15 15.07 20.74 1.88
C ILE A 15 14.89 21.72 0.72
N ASP A 16 14.97 21.25 -0.52
CA ASP A 16 14.85 22.07 -1.72
C ASP A 16 13.39 22.43 -2.09
N GLY A 17 12.42 21.89 -1.34
CA GLY A 17 10.99 22.15 -1.49
C GLY A 17 10.29 21.36 -2.61
N ARG A 18 10.98 20.48 -3.34
CA ARG A 18 10.36 19.60 -4.37
C ARG A 18 9.37 18.61 -3.76
N ARG A 19 9.52 18.29 -2.46
CA ARG A 19 8.59 17.50 -1.67
C ARG A 19 8.28 18.23 -0.38
N GLN A 20 7.07 18.77 -0.31
CA GLN A 20 6.63 19.54 0.84
C GLN A 20 6.26 18.61 1.99
N TRP A 21 7.00 18.69 3.10
CA TRP A 21 6.61 18.03 4.35
C TRP A 21 5.45 18.79 5.00
N ARG A 22 4.41 18.05 5.39
CA ARG A 22 3.24 18.57 6.09
C ARG A 22 3.20 17.95 7.49
N PRO A 23 3.81 18.59 8.49
CA PRO A 23 3.97 18.02 9.83
C PRO A 23 2.63 17.74 10.54
N GLU A 24 1.54 18.39 10.10
CA GLU A 24 0.19 18.13 10.62
C GLU A 24 -0.42 16.80 10.14
N ALA A 25 0.13 16.20 9.07
CA ALA A 25 -0.42 14.99 8.46
C ALA A 25 0.47 13.74 8.63
N VAL A 26 1.79 13.92 8.77
CA VAL A 26 2.75 12.82 8.92
C VAL A 26 4.01 13.31 9.62
N ASP A 27 4.58 12.48 10.49
CA ASP A 27 5.84 12.79 11.14
C ASP A 27 7.00 12.80 10.13
N PHE A 28 8.16 13.28 10.58
CA PHE A 28 9.31 13.46 9.69
C PHE A 28 9.81 12.13 9.12
N VAL A 29 9.80 11.06 9.92
CA VAL A 29 10.28 9.73 9.53
C VAL A 29 9.33 9.11 8.50
N GLY A 30 8.02 9.15 8.73
CA GLY A 30 6.99 8.71 7.79
C GLY A 30 6.99 9.49 6.49
N HIS A 31 7.23 10.81 6.53
CA HIS A 31 7.44 11.64 5.34
C HIS A 31 8.62 11.14 4.51
N LEU A 32 9.76 10.87 5.15
CA LEU A 32 10.96 10.34 4.48
C LEU A 32 10.75 8.94 3.94
N ILE A 33 10.11 8.03 4.68
CA ILE A 33 9.74 6.69 4.18
C ILE A 33 8.88 6.80 2.93
N GLY A 34 7.86 7.66 2.95
CA GLY A 34 7.02 7.92 1.79
C GLY A 34 7.80 8.56 0.62
N ALA A 35 8.80 9.40 0.92
CA ALA A 35 9.65 10.05 -0.08
C ALA A 35 10.54 9.04 -0.77
N MET A 36 11.22 8.21 0.02
CA MET A 36 12.04 7.10 -0.44
C MET A 36 11.22 6.13 -1.29
N ARG A 37 10.00 5.75 -0.87
CA ARG A 37 9.09 4.91 -1.66
C ARG A 37 8.72 5.57 -2.99
N SER A 38 8.38 6.86 -2.98
CA SER A 38 8.02 7.60 -4.19
C SER A 38 9.19 7.75 -5.15
N ILE A 39 10.39 8.01 -4.65
CA ILE A 39 11.62 8.09 -5.45
C ILE A 39 11.92 6.72 -6.05
N ALA A 40 11.81 5.65 -5.25
CA ALA A 40 12.00 4.29 -5.72
C ALA A 40 10.98 3.91 -6.80
N SER A 41 9.69 4.16 -6.59
CA SER A 41 8.63 3.96 -7.59
C SER A 41 8.86 4.79 -8.85
N HIS A 42 9.29 6.04 -8.73
CA HIS A 42 9.59 6.89 -9.89
C HIS A 42 10.83 6.42 -10.66
N GLU A 43 11.85 5.91 -9.98
CA GLU A 43 13.01 5.27 -10.62
C GLU A 43 12.61 3.97 -11.35
N ILE A 44 11.66 3.23 -10.80
CA ILE A 44 11.04 2.05 -11.42
C ILE A 44 10.20 2.46 -12.66
N GLU A 45 9.41 3.53 -12.55
CA GLU A 45 8.62 4.12 -13.64
C GLU A 45 9.48 4.69 -14.77
N ARG A 46 10.56 5.40 -14.43
CA ARG A 46 11.52 5.96 -15.40
C ARG A 46 12.26 4.86 -16.16
N LYS A 47 12.44 3.70 -15.54
CA LYS A 47 12.90 2.47 -16.22
C LYS A 47 11.80 1.79 -17.04
N GLY A 48 10.54 2.22 -16.94
CA GLY A 48 9.43 1.82 -17.81
C GLY A 48 8.15 1.30 -17.15
N ASN A 49 8.05 1.18 -15.82
CA ASN A 49 6.94 0.48 -15.15
C ASN A 49 5.89 1.42 -14.50
N LYS A 50 4.68 1.60 -15.07
CA LYS A 50 3.68 2.67 -14.75
C LYS A 50 2.71 2.46 -13.54
N VAL A 51 3.09 2.88 -12.33
CA VAL A 51 2.62 2.50 -10.98
C VAL A 51 1.47 3.21 -10.19
N VAL A 52 0.23 2.69 -9.90
CA VAL A 52 -0.72 3.29 -8.86
C VAL A 52 -0.50 2.79 -7.41
N PRO A 53 0.24 3.37 -6.45
CA PRO A 53 0.66 2.65 -5.24
C PRO A 53 -0.46 2.10 -4.34
N PHE A 54 -0.49 0.77 -4.21
CA PHE A 54 -1.34 -0.02 -3.32
C PHE A 54 -0.42 -0.72 -2.31
N THR A 55 0.23 0.06 -1.44
CA THR A 55 1.42 -0.39 -0.72
C THR A 55 1.16 -1.20 0.55
N SER A 56 -0.10 -1.32 0.99
CA SER A 56 -0.49 -2.20 2.11
C SER A 56 -1.99 -2.49 2.10
N SER A 57 -2.37 -3.71 2.47
CA SER A 57 -3.77 -4.13 2.66
C SER A 57 -4.42 -3.40 3.85
N VAL A 58 -3.64 -3.09 4.90
CA VAL A 58 -4.04 -2.29 6.09
C VAL A 58 -4.55 -0.91 5.67
N GLU A 59 -3.77 -0.18 4.87
CA GLU A 59 -4.13 1.14 4.31
C GLU A 59 -5.35 1.06 3.39
N LEU A 60 -5.46 -0.03 2.61
CA LEU A 60 -6.59 -0.21 1.72
C LEU A 60 -7.92 -0.27 2.48
N ILE A 61 -7.91 -0.92 3.64
CA ILE A 61 -9.07 -1.23 4.47
C ILE A 61 -9.39 -0.09 5.44
N GLY A 62 -8.46 0.83 5.67
CA GLY A 62 -8.63 1.92 6.64
C GLY A 62 -8.37 1.48 8.07
N LEU A 63 -7.53 0.46 8.25
CA LEU A 63 -6.99 0.08 9.55
C LEU A 63 -5.87 1.08 9.88
N SER A 64 -5.92 1.69 11.06
CA SER A 64 -4.86 2.59 11.51
C SER A 64 -3.53 1.85 11.54
N ASP A 65 -2.44 2.55 11.22
CA ASP A 65 -1.09 2.02 11.40
C ASP A 65 -0.92 1.71 12.90
N PRO A 66 -0.77 0.44 13.30
CA PRO A 66 -0.93 0.04 14.69
C PRO A 66 0.17 0.68 15.53
N THR A 67 -0.22 1.54 16.46
CA THR A 67 0.73 2.26 17.33
C THR A 67 1.02 1.46 18.60
N ASP A 68 0.22 0.43 18.88
CA ASP A 68 0.33 -0.50 20.00
C ASP A 68 0.35 -1.96 19.50
N PRO A 69 1.15 -2.85 20.11
CA PRO A 69 1.10 -4.30 19.83
C PRO A 69 -0.30 -4.93 19.89
N GLU A 70 -1.23 -4.43 20.71
CA GLU A 70 -2.63 -4.90 20.70
C GLU A 70 -3.40 -4.50 19.43
N GLU A 71 -3.15 -3.30 18.90
CA GLU A 71 -3.72 -2.85 17.62
C GLU A 71 -3.11 -3.61 16.43
N ALA A 72 -1.83 -3.98 16.51
CA ALA A 72 -1.17 -4.79 15.48
C ALA A 72 -1.78 -6.19 15.40
N LEU A 73 -2.04 -6.79 16.57
CA LEU A 73 -2.76 -8.08 16.67
C LEU A 73 -4.18 -7.99 16.09
N SER A 74 -4.87 -6.86 16.30
CA SER A 74 -6.18 -6.58 15.71
C SER A 74 -6.11 -6.47 14.18
N ALA A 75 -5.16 -5.72 13.63
CA ALA A 75 -4.98 -5.55 12.18
C ALA A 75 -4.64 -6.89 11.48
N GLU A 76 -3.75 -7.70 12.07
CA GLU A 76 -3.44 -9.04 11.57
C GLU A 76 -4.65 -9.98 11.62
N GLN A 77 -5.49 -9.88 12.66
CA GLN A 77 -6.71 -10.67 12.77
C GLN A 77 -7.75 -10.23 11.73
N GLN A 78 -7.90 -8.94 11.50
CA GLN A 78 -8.81 -8.38 10.50
C GLN A 78 -8.39 -8.75 9.06
N ILE A 79 -7.10 -8.71 8.75
CA ILE A 79 -6.54 -9.24 7.49
C ILE A 79 -6.84 -10.73 7.36
N ARG A 80 -6.62 -11.52 8.42
CA ARG A 80 -6.93 -12.96 8.43
C ARG A 80 -8.42 -13.22 8.17
N MET A 81 -9.32 -12.43 8.75
CA MET A 81 -10.77 -12.54 8.53
C MET A 81 -11.15 -12.27 7.07
N LEU A 82 -10.56 -11.24 6.46
CA LEU A 82 -10.76 -10.93 5.05
C LEU A 82 -10.26 -12.04 4.13
N ARG A 83 -9.07 -12.58 4.40
CA ARG A 83 -8.50 -13.70 3.65
C ARG A 83 -9.36 -14.96 3.77
N ALA A 84 -9.86 -15.26 4.97
CA ALA A 84 -10.77 -16.39 5.18
C ALA A 84 -12.08 -16.23 4.39
N HIS A 85 -12.65 -15.03 4.36
CA HIS A 85 -13.88 -14.75 3.60
C HIS A 85 -13.70 -14.95 2.10
N PHE A 86 -12.66 -14.36 1.51
CA PHE A 86 -12.40 -14.52 0.08
C PHE A 86 -11.96 -15.94 -0.28
N GLY A 87 -11.27 -16.64 0.62
CA GLY A 87 -10.95 -18.06 0.47
C GLY A 87 -12.19 -18.96 0.44
N ALA A 88 -13.12 -18.79 1.36
CA ALA A 88 -14.37 -19.56 1.39
C ALA A 88 -15.26 -19.29 0.17
N GLY A 89 -15.22 -18.06 -0.37
CA GLY A 89 -15.93 -17.68 -1.59
C GLY A 89 -15.24 -18.07 -2.90
N GLY A 90 -14.03 -18.66 -2.84
CA GLY A 90 -13.24 -19.00 -4.03
C GLY A 90 -12.75 -17.80 -4.84
N ASP A 91 -12.70 -16.60 -4.25
CA ASP A 91 -12.31 -15.36 -4.92
C ASP A 91 -10.78 -15.19 -4.93
N SER A 92 -10.13 -16.05 -5.71
CA SER A 92 -8.67 -16.10 -5.82
C SER A 92 -8.04 -14.77 -6.25
N LEU A 93 -8.75 -13.97 -7.04
CA LEU A 93 -8.24 -12.68 -7.52
C LEU A 93 -8.20 -11.63 -6.40
N ALA A 94 -9.17 -11.61 -5.49
CA ALA A 94 -9.12 -10.71 -4.32
C ALA A 94 -7.97 -11.08 -3.38
N LEU A 95 -7.71 -12.38 -3.18
CA LEU A 95 -6.59 -12.87 -2.36
C LEU A 95 -5.24 -12.46 -2.95
N GLN A 96 -5.06 -12.65 -4.26
CA GLN A 96 -3.82 -12.26 -4.95
C GLN A 96 -3.57 -10.75 -4.90
N VAL A 97 -4.61 -9.93 -4.95
CA VAL A 97 -4.49 -8.47 -4.78
C VAL A 97 -4.08 -8.12 -3.35
N LEU A 98 -4.62 -8.79 -2.32
CA LEU A 98 -4.21 -8.61 -0.93
C LEU A 98 -2.75 -9.05 -0.69
N ASP A 99 -2.33 -10.18 -1.26
CA ASP A 99 -0.94 -10.66 -1.21
C ASP A 99 0.02 -9.63 -1.82
N ALA A 100 -0.31 -9.10 -3.00
CA ALA A 100 0.53 -8.12 -3.66
C ALA A 100 0.64 -6.81 -2.86
N MET A 101 -0.43 -6.40 -2.17
CA MET A 101 -0.41 -5.23 -1.28
C MET A 101 0.47 -5.42 -0.05
N GLU A 102 0.44 -6.60 0.59
CA GLU A 102 1.31 -6.90 1.74
C GLU A 102 2.79 -6.95 1.37
N LEU A 103 3.09 -7.29 0.12
CA LEU A 103 4.44 -7.24 -0.44
C LEU A 103 4.87 -5.81 -0.82
N GLY A 104 4.04 -4.80 -0.55
CA GLY A 104 4.33 -3.39 -0.87
C GLY A 104 4.22 -3.06 -2.34
N CYS A 105 3.64 -3.95 -3.16
CA CYS A 105 3.51 -3.73 -4.59
C CYS A 105 2.59 -2.55 -4.87
N ASP A 106 3.10 -1.57 -5.60
CA ASP A 106 2.29 -0.49 -6.07
C ASP A 106 1.31 -1.00 -7.17
N GLY A 107 0.18 -0.37 -7.36
CA GLY A 107 -0.97 -0.83 -8.13
C GLY A 107 -0.91 -0.94 -9.63
N SER A 108 0.19 -0.64 -10.31
CA SER A 108 0.47 -1.31 -11.58
C SER A 108 1.56 -2.34 -11.52
N MET A 109 2.35 -2.43 -10.46
CA MET A 109 3.05 -3.68 -10.21
C MET A 109 1.98 -4.75 -9.98
N ILE A 110 0.93 -4.43 -9.21
CA ILE A 110 -0.26 -5.28 -9.10
C ILE A 110 -0.96 -5.50 -10.45
N ARG A 111 -1.17 -4.45 -11.26
CA ARG A 111 -1.81 -4.65 -12.60
C ARG A 111 -0.97 -5.49 -13.54
N GLU A 112 0.33 -5.31 -13.52
CA GLU A 112 1.28 -6.02 -14.37
C GLU A 112 1.39 -7.48 -13.91
N GLN A 113 1.62 -7.69 -12.62
CA GLN A 113 1.75 -9.02 -12.00
C GLN A 113 0.47 -9.87 -12.14
N LEU A 114 -0.71 -9.25 -12.04
CA LEU A 114 -1.99 -9.95 -12.11
C LEU A 114 -2.67 -9.82 -13.48
N SER A 115 -2.00 -9.25 -14.49
CA SER A 115 -2.56 -9.00 -15.84
C SER A 115 -3.93 -8.28 -15.82
N LEU A 116 -4.07 -7.27 -14.96
CA LEU A 116 -5.30 -6.51 -14.78
C LEU A 116 -5.28 -5.17 -15.53
N SER A 117 -6.41 -4.81 -16.11
CA SER A 117 -6.66 -3.43 -16.51
C SER A 117 -6.82 -2.54 -15.28
N GLN A 118 -6.64 -1.22 -15.43
CA GLN A 118 -6.87 -0.26 -14.35
C GLN A 118 -8.27 -0.38 -13.74
N ASN A 119 -9.28 -0.55 -14.61
CA ASN A 119 -10.67 -0.71 -14.19
C ASN A 119 -10.90 -2.05 -13.46
N ALA A 120 -10.25 -3.12 -13.89
CA ALA A 120 -10.33 -4.43 -13.23
C ALA A 120 -9.73 -4.38 -11.82
N LEU A 121 -8.54 -3.78 -11.66
CA LEU A 121 -7.94 -3.62 -10.33
C LEU A 121 -8.81 -2.75 -9.42
N GLN A 122 -9.30 -1.59 -9.89
CA GLN A 122 -10.21 -0.76 -9.10
C GLN A 122 -11.49 -1.49 -8.69
N THR A 123 -12.00 -2.38 -9.54
CA THR A 123 -13.18 -3.19 -9.25
C THR A 123 -12.90 -4.18 -8.12
N VAL A 124 -11.77 -4.88 -8.17
CA VAL A 124 -11.35 -5.82 -7.11
C VAL A 124 -11.11 -5.07 -5.80
N VAL A 125 -10.43 -3.93 -5.83
CA VAL A 125 -10.19 -3.08 -4.67
C VAL A 125 -11.49 -2.58 -4.03
N ARG A 126 -12.45 -2.10 -4.83
CA ARG A 126 -13.78 -1.69 -4.34
C ARG A 126 -14.55 -2.84 -3.72
N ARG A 127 -14.36 -4.06 -4.23
CA ARG A 127 -14.97 -5.27 -3.65
C ARG A 127 -14.33 -5.59 -2.29
N ILE A 128 -13.00 -5.58 -2.20
CA ILE A 128 -12.26 -5.78 -0.94
C ILE A 128 -12.73 -4.80 0.13
N ARG A 129 -12.79 -3.50 -0.17
CA ARG A 129 -13.29 -2.48 0.78
C ARG A 129 -14.72 -2.74 1.24
N ARG A 130 -15.63 -3.07 0.33
CA ARG A 130 -17.04 -3.34 0.66
C ARG A 130 -17.20 -4.53 1.60
N VAL A 131 -16.40 -5.57 1.40
CA VAL A 131 -16.38 -6.75 2.27
C VAL A 131 -15.78 -6.40 3.62
N ALA A 132 -14.68 -5.65 3.65
CA ALA A 132 -14.04 -5.23 4.89
C ALA A 132 -14.99 -4.42 5.79
N HIS A 133 -15.70 -3.45 5.24
CA HIS A 133 -16.73 -2.68 5.97
C HIS A 133 -17.88 -3.52 6.53
N ARG A 134 -18.11 -4.73 6.01
CA ARG A 134 -19.18 -5.61 6.48
C ARG A 134 -18.71 -6.59 7.54
N LEU A 135 -17.47 -7.08 7.42
CA LEU A 135 -16.94 -8.17 8.25
C LEU A 135 -16.16 -7.70 9.46
N LEU A 136 -15.53 -6.53 9.37
CA LEU A 136 -14.67 -6.03 10.43
C LEU A 136 -15.50 -5.16 11.39
N PRO A 137 -15.42 -5.39 12.71
CA PRO A 137 -16.03 -4.49 13.68
C PRO A 137 -15.40 -3.10 13.57
N THR A 138 -16.24 -2.07 13.68
CA THR A 138 -15.83 -0.65 13.65
C THR A 138 -15.32 -0.22 15.03
#